data_AF-A0A8S3SJZ2-F1
#
_entry.id   AF-A0A8S3SJZ2-F1
#
_cell.length_a   1.000
_cell.length_b   1.000
_cell.length_c   1.000
_cell.angle_alpha   90.00
_cell.angle_beta   90.00
_cell.angle_gamma   90.00
#
_symmetry.space_group_name_H-M   'P 1'
#
loop_
_entity.id
_entity.type
_entity.pdbx_description
1 polymer ?
#
loop_
_entity_poly.entity_id
_entity_poly.type
_entity_poly.pdbx_seq_one_letter_code
_entity_poly.pdbx_strand_id
1 'polypeptide(L)'
;MRCDCTKVQLRYINEVRLHQGSVTPKVPVHPSTREREREREREREREREREREREREREREREREREREREREREREREREREREMLQIFPGRITMNIIPSTTIHDPYLLCKFIHKNKITQMMFTPSLLETVINTPELKLEELKSLRQIWICGEVVTTALFAKCLKLLPLVQFLNVYGTSECHDVACQDLNCYLEKNKGLKTTIIECKGVTSCVVLVKGQEEKDKFLVAYLVQEEQTTMKEIRDSLKRRIPFHMIPSYFVPLKRLPIVKTTGKVDEKALSKFDEELKKYHNLTATQLTDMEQRVANIWCEVLNIRGIHLDDNFHELEGLIFLNNTFVNQMHALLHDNFEI
;
A
#
# COMPACT_ATOMS: atom_id res chain seq x y z
N MET A 1 -5.09 -37.61 -79.53
CA MET A 1 -5.70 -38.96 -79.52
C MET A 1 -6.91 -38.86 -78.60
N ARG A 2 -8.17 -38.79 -79.09
CA ARG A 2 -9.02 -39.91 -79.60
C ARG A 2 -8.97 -41.11 -78.64
N CYS A 3 -10.04 -41.80 -78.27
CA CYS A 3 -11.51 -41.66 -78.30
C CYS A 3 -12.02 -42.94 -77.60
N ASP A 4 -13.24 -42.91 -77.07
CA ASP A 4 -14.23 -43.98 -76.92
C ASP A 4 -13.83 -45.47 -76.92
N CYS A 5 -14.44 -46.24 -76.02
CA CYS A 5 -15.57 -47.11 -76.40
C CYS A 5 -16.18 -47.87 -75.22
N THR A 6 -17.46 -47.57 -74.99
CA THR A 6 -18.54 -48.54 -74.74
C THR A 6 -18.25 -49.99 -75.18
N LYS A 7 -18.69 -50.93 -74.34
CA LYS A 7 -19.02 -52.36 -74.57
C LYS A 7 -18.19 -53.36 -73.76
N VAL A 8 -18.49 -53.51 -72.47
CA VAL A 8 -18.46 -54.85 -71.83
C VAL A 8 -19.61 -54.97 -70.81
N GLN A 9 -20.84 -54.71 -71.25
CA GLN A 9 -21.94 -55.63 -70.90
C GLN A 9 -21.66 -56.94 -71.64
N LEU A 10 -21.81 -58.10 -70.97
CA LEU A 10 -21.85 -59.49 -71.52
C LEU A 10 -20.72 -60.49 -71.19
N ARG A 11 -19.89 -60.33 -70.14
CA ARG A 11 -18.98 -61.43 -69.71
C ARG A 11 -18.79 -61.62 -68.21
N TYR A 12 -19.83 -61.35 -67.41
CA TYR A 12 -19.90 -61.86 -66.03
C TYR A 12 -21.06 -62.88 -65.88
N ILE A 13 -21.30 -63.62 -66.96
CA ILE A 13 -22.10 -64.85 -67.01
C ILE A 13 -21.12 -65.94 -67.42
N ASN A 14 -20.63 -66.76 -66.46
CA ASN A 14 -20.39 -68.21 -66.62
C ASN A 14 -19.39 -68.87 -65.66
N GLU A 15 -18.81 -68.19 -64.67
CA GLU A 15 -17.89 -68.88 -63.75
C GLU A 15 -18.27 -68.64 -62.30
N VAL A 16 -19.38 -69.27 -61.86
CA VAL A 16 -19.49 -70.09 -60.65
C VAL A 16 -20.96 -70.50 -60.55
N ARG A 17 -21.33 -71.51 -61.35
CA ARG A 17 -22.33 -72.49 -60.92
C ARG A 17 -21.49 -73.62 -60.35
N LEU A 18 -21.53 -73.84 -59.04
CA LEU A 18 -21.28 -75.09 -58.32
C LEU A 18 -20.99 -74.76 -56.85
N HIS A 19 -22.04 -74.54 -56.05
CA HIS A 19 -22.19 -75.05 -54.69
C HIS A 19 -23.68 -74.92 -54.34
N GLN A 20 -24.39 -76.03 -54.53
CA GLN A 20 -25.76 -76.20 -54.07
C GLN A 20 -25.76 -76.21 -52.54
N GLY A 21 -26.32 -75.17 -51.94
CA GLY A 21 -26.76 -75.15 -50.55
C GLY A 21 -28.09 -74.42 -50.51
N SER A 22 -29.18 -75.17 -50.35
CA SER A 22 -30.53 -74.64 -50.20
C SER A 22 -30.62 -73.81 -48.91
N VAL A 23 -30.60 -72.47 -49.03
CA VAL A 23 -31.00 -71.57 -47.94
C VAL A 23 -32.42 -71.12 -48.24
N THR A 24 -33.37 -71.68 -47.50
CA THR A 24 -34.76 -71.24 -47.52
C THR A 24 -34.86 -69.79 -47.03
N PRO A 25 -35.72 -68.95 -47.64
CA PRO A 25 -35.93 -67.59 -47.14
C PRO A 25 -36.64 -67.66 -45.79
N LYS A 26 -36.00 -67.14 -44.72
CA LYS A 26 -36.65 -66.95 -43.42
C LYS A 26 -37.77 -65.92 -43.58
N VAL A 27 -39.01 -66.40 -43.45
CA VAL A 27 -40.22 -65.57 -43.31
C VAL A 27 -40.02 -64.60 -42.15
N PRO A 28 -40.38 -63.30 -42.27
CA PRO A 28 -40.33 -62.38 -41.15
C PRO A 28 -41.32 -62.85 -40.08
N VAL A 29 -40.78 -63.32 -38.95
CA VAL A 29 -41.59 -63.71 -37.80
C VAL A 29 -42.16 -62.43 -37.19
N HIS A 30 -43.45 -62.18 -37.39
CA HIS A 30 -44.13 -61.15 -36.62
C HIS A 30 -44.11 -61.54 -35.14
N PRO A 31 -43.64 -60.67 -34.23
CA PRO A 31 -43.54 -61.00 -32.81
C PRO A 31 -44.92 -61.39 -32.29
N SER A 32 -44.97 -62.46 -31.51
CA SER A 32 -46.22 -62.97 -30.96
C SER A 32 -46.90 -61.89 -30.11
N THR A 33 -48.23 -61.93 -29.96
CA THR A 33 -48.99 -60.97 -29.11
C THR A 33 -48.37 -60.83 -27.71
N ARG A 34 -47.82 -61.92 -27.16
CA ARG A 34 -47.07 -61.94 -25.89
C ARG A 34 -45.75 -61.17 -25.91
N GLU A 35 -45.01 -61.15 -27.02
CA GLU A 35 -43.76 -60.39 -27.13
C GLU A 35 -44.02 -58.88 -27.21
N ARG A 36 -45.06 -58.47 -27.95
CA ARG A 36 -45.49 -57.07 -28.01
C ARG A 36 -46.00 -56.56 -26.65
N GLU A 37 -46.68 -57.41 -25.88
CA GLU A 37 -47.08 -57.07 -24.51
C GLU A 37 -45.88 -56.89 -23.58
N ARG A 38 -44.90 -57.79 -23.63
CA ARG A 38 -43.66 -57.68 -22.84
C ARG A 38 -42.84 -56.44 -23.19
N GLU A 39 -42.81 -56.06 -24.47
CA GLU A 39 -42.11 -54.86 -24.92
C GLU A 39 -42.80 -53.58 -24.43
N ARG A 40 -44.14 -53.52 -24.50
CA ARG A 40 -44.94 -52.43 -23.92
C ARG A 40 -44.79 -52.33 -22.41
N GLU A 41 -44.66 -53.46 -21.72
CA GLU A 41 -44.45 -53.48 -20.26
C GLU A 41 -43.07 -52.93 -19.89
N ARG A 42 -42.01 -53.32 -20.63
CA ARG A 42 -40.66 -52.76 -20.48
C ARG A 42 -40.61 -51.26 -20.80
N GLU A 43 -41.37 -50.80 -21.79
CA GLU A 43 -41.44 -49.39 -22.15
C GLU A 43 -42.12 -48.57 -21.04
N ARG A 44 -43.22 -49.07 -20.46
CA ARG A 44 -43.87 -48.47 -19.28
C ARG A 44 -42.96 -48.44 -18.06
N GLU A 45 -42.15 -49.48 -17.87
CA GLU A 45 -41.18 -49.54 -16.76
C GLU A 45 -40.06 -48.50 -16.93
N ARG A 46 -39.53 -48.36 -18.15
CA ARG A 46 -38.56 -47.30 -18.49
C ARG A 46 -39.14 -45.90 -18.35
N GLU A 47 -40.41 -45.71 -18.70
CA GLU A 47 -41.10 -44.43 -18.53
C GLU A 47 -41.27 -44.06 -17.06
N ARG A 48 -41.66 -45.03 -16.21
CA ARG A 48 -41.72 -44.86 -14.75
C ARG A 48 -40.34 -44.57 -14.15
N GLU A 49 -39.29 -45.19 -14.65
CA GLU A 49 -37.93 -44.95 -14.20
C GLU A 49 -37.45 -43.52 -14.56
N ARG A 50 -37.73 -43.07 -15.79
CA ARG A 50 -37.47 -41.68 -16.22
C ARG A 50 -38.26 -40.66 -15.41
N GLU A 51 -39.50 -40.97 -15.05
CA GLU A 51 -40.33 -40.10 -14.22
C GLU A 51 -39.77 -39.97 -12.80
N ARG A 52 -39.35 -41.09 -12.20
CA ARG A 52 -38.64 -41.09 -10.89
C ARG A 52 -37.32 -40.33 -10.94
N GLU A 53 -36.59 -40.42 -12.05
CA GLU A 53 -35.34 -39.68 -12.22
C GLU A 53 -35.57 -38.17 -12.33
N ARG A 54 -36.58 -37.74 -13.09
CA ARG A 54 -37.01 -36.32 -13.15
C ARG A 54 -37.48 -35.79 -11.80
N GLU A 55 -38.18 -36.61 -11.01
CA GLU A 55 -38.63 -36.22 -9.68
C GLU A 55 -37.44 -36.03 -8.71
N ARG A 56 -36.46 -36.94 -8.73
CA ARG A 56 -35.20 -36.79 -7.99
C ARG A 56 -34.40 -35.56 -8.41
N GLU A 57 -34.39 -35.23 -9.70
CA GLU A 57 -33.72 -34.05 -10.21
C GLU A 57 -34.38 -32.75 -9.72
N ARG A 58 -35.72 -32.68 -9.74
CA ARG A 58 -36.48 -31.56 -9.16
C ARG A 58 -36.26 -31.41 -7.67
N GLU A 59 -36.14 -32.51 -6.93
CA GLU A 59 -35.87 -32.49 -5.50
C GLU A 59 -34.46 -31.95 -5.19
N ARG A 60 -33.45 -32.38 -5.96
CA ARG A 60 -32.08 -31.83 -5.87
C ARG A 60 -32.03 -30.34 -6.22
N GLU A 61 -32.82 -29.90 -7.19
CA GLU A 61 -32.89 -28.49 -7.57
C GLU A 61 -33.49 -27.64 -6.44
N ARG A 62 -34.58 -28.10 -5.82
CA ARG A 62 -35.18 -27.46 -4.63
C ARG A 62 -34.23 -27.41 -3.45
N GLU A 63 -33.44 -28.46 -3.23
CA GLU A 63 -32.44 -28.51 -2.17
C GLU A 63 -31.33 -27.49 -2.39
N ARG A 64 -30.81 -27.39 -3.63
CA ARG A 64 -29.84 -26.35 -4.03
C ARG A 64 -30.40 -24.94 -3.86
N GLU A 65 -31.67 -24.73 -4.17
CA GLU A 65 -32.32 -23.43 -4.00
C GLU A 65 -32.44 -23.04 -2.51
N ARG A 66 -32.84 -23.98 -1.65
CA ARG A 66 -32.86 -23.79 -0.18
C ARG A 66 -31.48 -23.53 0.39
N GLU A 67 -30.44 -24.20 -0.13
CA GLU A 67 -29.06 -23.99 0.30
C GLU A 67 -28.57 -22.59 -0.08
N ARG A 68 -28.85 -22.13 -1.30
CA ARG A 68 -28.58 -20.75 -1.74
C ARG A 68 -29.32 -19.71 -0.89
N GLU A 69 -30.56 -19.99 -0.51
CA GLU A 69 -31.35 -19.10 0.34
C GLU A 69 -30.76 -19.00 1.76
N ARG A 70 -30.37 -20.14 2.36
CA ARG A 70 -29.66 -20.18 3.65
C ARG A 70 -28.32 -19.47 3.59
N GLU A 71 -27.58 -19.59 2.49
CA GLU A 71 -26.30 -18.89 2.30
C GLU A 71 -26.50 -17.37 2.24
N ARG A 72 -27.51 -16.90 1.49
CA ARG A 72 -27.91 -15.48 1.45
C ARG A 72 -28.35 -14.96 2.82
N GLU A 73 -29.05 -15.78 3.60
CA GLU A 73 -29.48 -15.40 4.95
C GLU A 73 -28.30 -15.29 5.92
N ARG A 74 -27.35 -16.24 5.86
CA ARG A 74 -26.09 -16.17 6.61
C ARG A 74 -25.25 -14.95 6.23
N GLU A 75 -25.20 -14.61 4.95
CA GLU A 75 -24.50 -13.42 4.47
C GLU A 75 -25.12 -12.13 5.02
N ARG A 76 -26.45 -12.02 5.00
CA ARG A 76 -27.19 -10.91 5.62
C ARG A 76 -26.99 -10.83 7.14
N GLU A 77 -26.90 -11.97 7.82
CA GLU A 77 -26.65 -12.02 9.25
C GLU A 77 -25.25 -11.54 9.60
N ARG A 78 -24.23 -11.98 8.84
CA ARG A 78 -22.84 -11.49 8.95
C ARG A 78 -22.75 -9.99 8.67
N GLU A 79 -23.50 -9.48 7.69
CA GLU A 79 -23.56 -8.05 7.38
C GLU A 79 -24.14 -7.25 8.56
N ARG A 80 -25.25 -7.72 9.16
CA ARG A 80 -25.85 -7.13 10.37
C ARG A 80 -24.95 -7.19 11.59
N GLU A 81 -24.15 -8.26 11.73
CA GLU A 81 -23.20 -8.41 12.83
C GLU A 81 -22.05 -7.40 12.69
N ARG A 82 -21.47 -7.28 11.49
CA ARG A 82 -20.49 -6.23 11.16
C ARG A 82 -21.04 -4.82 11.37
N GLU A 83 -22.32 -4.59 11.05
CA GLU A 83 -23.00 -3.31 11.36
C GLU A 83 -23.03 -3.04 12.86
N ARG A 84 -23.40 -4.03 13.69
CA ARG A 84 -23.44 -3.88 15.16
C ARG A 84 -22.07 -3.63 15.74
N GLU A 85 -21.05 -4.34 15.27
CA GLU A 85 -19.66 -4.15 15.70
C GLU A 85 -19.16 -2.76 15.31
N MET A 86 -19.42 -2.31 14.07
CA MET A 86 -19.09 -0.95 13.62
C MET A 86 -19.78 0.11 14.48
N LEU A 87 -21.03 -0.11 14.90
CA LEU A 87 -21.79 0.82 15.74
C LEU A 87 -21.26 0.92 17.19
N GLN A 88 -20.58 -0.10 17.71
CA GLN A 88 -19.98 -0.04 19.06
C GLN A 88 -18.81 0.95 19.16
N ILE A 89 -18.19 1.29 18.02
CA ILE A 89 -17.03 2.21 17.97
C ILE A 89 -17.44 3.66 18.28
N PHE A 90 -18.74 3.98 18.19
CA PHE A 90 -19.22 5.36 18.25
C PHE A 90 -20.18 5.62 19.42
N PRO A 91 -19.69 6.04 20.60
CA PRO A 91 -20.56 6.36 21.73
C PRO A 91 -21.27 7.70 21.51
N GLY A 92 -22.49 7.67 20.93
CA GLY A 92 -23.33 8.86 20.75
C GLY A 92 -24.52 8.66 19.79
N ARG A 93 -25.43 9.64 19.70
CA ARG A 93 -26.48 9.67 18.66
C ARG A 93 -25.84 9.98 17.31
N ILE A 94 -25.34 8.95 16.62
CA ILE A 94 -24.87 9.05 15.24
C ILE A 94 -26.02 8.70 14.29
N THR A 95 -26.25 9.56 13.30
CA THR A 95 -27.20 9.26 12.22
C THR A 95 -26.49 8.46 11.13
N MET A 96 -26.81 7.17 11.05
CA MET A 96 -26.31 6.31 9.98
C MET A 96 -27.09 6.57 8.69
N ASN A 97 -26.39 6.83 7.60
CA ASN A 97 -26.97 7.01 6.28
C ASN A 97 -26.49 5.87 5.37
N ILE A 98 -27.43 5.06 4.88
CA ILE A 98 -27.12 3.98 3.96
C ILE A 98 -26.94 4.57 2.56
N ILE A 99 -25.77 4.38 1.98
CA ILE A 99 -25.46 4.81 0.61
C ILE A 99 -25.94 3.74 -0.35
N PRO A 100 -26.83 4.05 -1.32
CA PRO A 100 -27.25 3.07 -2.32
C PRO A 100 -26.06 2.58 -3.14
N SER A 101 -26.08 1.30 -3.54
CA SER A 101 -25.03 0.71 -4.39
C SER A 101 -24.88 1.40 -5.75
N THR A 102 -25.96 1.97 -6.28
CA THR A 102 -25.93 2.80 -7.50
C THR A 102 -25.21 4.12 -7.32
N THR A 103 -25.06 4.60 -6.08
CA THR A 103 -24.48 5.91 -5.73
C THR A 103 -23.02 5.79 -5.34
N ILE A 104 -22.61 4.69 -4.68
CA ILE A 104 -21.24 4.55 -4.14
C ILE A 104 -20.16 4.49 -5.22
N HIS A 105 -20.49 3.97 -6.41
CA HIS A 105 -19.55 3.81 -7.52
C HIS A 105 -19.50 5.03 -8.46
N ASP A 106 -20.40 6.01 -8.28
CA ASP A 106 -20.45 7.23 -9.07
C ASP A 106 -20.00 8.42 -8.18
N PRO A 107 -18.79 8.96 -8.42
CA PRO A 107 -18.25 10.08 -7.64
C PRO A 107 -19.16 11.31 -7.57
N TYR A 108 -19.91 11.59 -8.65
CA TYR A 108 -20.78 12.76 -8.73
C TYR A 108 -22.04 12.56 -7.89
N LEU A 109 -22.68 11.40 -8.01
CA LEU A 109 -23.84 11.05 -7.18
C LEU A 109 -23.44 10.96 -5.70
N LEU A 110 -22.23 10.45 -5.43
CA LEU A 110 -21.69 10.35 -4.09
C LEU A 110 -21.48 11.72 -3.44
N CYS A 111 -20.88 12.68 -4.14
CA CYS A 111 -20.70 14.05 -3.63
C CYS A 111 -22.05 14.72 -3.33
N LYS A 112 -23.03 14.57 -4.22
CA LYS A 112 -24.40 15.06 -3.98
C LYS A 112 -25.06 14.40 -2.76
N PHE A 113 -24.86 13.09 -2.58
CA PHE A 113 -25.37 12.37 -1.43
C PHE A 113 -24.76 12.88 -0.12
N ILE A 114 -23.43 13.08 -0.09
CA ILE A 114 -22.70 13.65 1.04
C ILE A 114 -23.28 15.03 1.39
N HIS A 115 -23.44 15.90 0.39
CA HIS A 115 -23.95 17.25 0.59
C HIS A 115 -25.40 17.28 1.09
N LYS A 116 -26.27 16.45 0.50
CA LYS A 116 -27.71 16.40 0.81
C LYS A 116 -27.94 15.89 2.23
N ASN A 117 -27.24 14.83 2.63
CA ASN A 117 -27.42 14.20 3.94
C ASN A 117 -26.49 14.78 5.01
N LYS A 118 -25.68 15.80 4.67
CA LYS A 118 -24.73 16.47 5.59
C LYS A 118 -23.83 15.48 6.30
N ILE A 119 -23.30 14.52 5.55
CA ILE A 119 -22.41 13.49 6.07
C ILE A 119 -21.17 14.16 6.67
N THR A 120 -20.87 13.84 7.93
CA THR A 120 -19.73 14.39 8.68
C THR A 120 -18.56 13.42 8.77
N GLN A 121 -18.83 12.12 8.69
CA GLN A 121 -17.85 11.05 8.79
C GLN A 121 -18.14 10.01 7.70
N MET A 122 -17.10 9.59 6.97
CA MET A 122 -17.24 8.59 5.92
C MET A 122 -15.94 7.82 5.74
N MET A 123 -16.06 6.54 5.40
CA MET A 123 -14.93 5.67 5.05
C MET A 123 -14.75 5.60 3.53
N PHE A 124 -13.50 5.63 3.09
CA PHE A 124 -13.08 5.53 1.70
C PHE A 124 -11.96 4.50 1.54
N THR A 125 -11.92 3.82 0.39
CA THR A 125 -10.64 3.27 -0.10
C THR A 125 -9.83 4.38 -0.76
N PRO A 126 -8.48 4.30 -0.77
CA PRO A 126 -7.64 5.26 -1.48
C PRO A 126 -8.05 5.47 -2.94
N SER A 127 -8.32 4.40 -3.69
CA SER A 127 -8.77 4.49 -5.09
C SER A 127 -10.10 5.23 -5.26
N LEU A 128 -11.07 5.01 -4.37
CA LEU A 128 -12.35 5.72 -4.43
C LEU A 128 -12.17 7.20 -4.08
N LEU A 129 -11.40 7.50 -3.03
CA LEU A 129 -11.09 8.88 -2.64
C LEU A 129 -10.39 9.62 -3.78
N GLU A 130 -9.43 8.98 -4.44
CA GLU A 130 -8.72 9.55 -5.58
C GLU A 130 -9.68 9.87 -6.74
N THR A 131 -10.63 8.98 -7.02
CA THR A 131 -11.65 9.20 -8.07
C THR A 131 -12.55 10.40 -7.72
N VAL A 132 -12.96 10.52 -6.46
CA VAL A 132 -13.77 11.65 -5.98
C VAL A 132 -13.01 12.98 -6.11
N ILE A 133 -11.78 13.06 -5.60
CA ILE A 133 -11.03 14.33 -5.63
C ILE A 133 -10.60 14.77 -7.03
N ASN A 134 -10.43 13.83 -7.96
CA ASN A 134 -10.03 14.11 -9.35
C ASN A 134 -11.25 14.31 -10.28
N THR A 135 -12.47 14.34 -9.75
CA THR A 135 -13.68 14.55 -10.55
C THR A 135 -13.62 15.94 -11.21
N PRO A 136 -13.71 16.07 -12.56
CA PRO A 136 -13.46 17.31 -13.30
C PRO A 136 -14.35 18.53 -12.95
N GLU A 137 -15.40 18.33 -12.15
CA GLU A 137 -16.36 19.37 -11.74
C GLU A 137 -16.64 19.34 -10.23
N LEU A 138 -15.70 18.84 -9.43
CA LEU A 138 -15.88 18.74 -7.99
C LEU A 138 -16.18 20.11 -7.37
N LYS A 139 -17.38 20.25 -6.79
CA LYS A 139 -17.75 21.41 -5.99
C LYS A 139 -17.33 21.18 -4.55
N LEU A 140 -16.34 21.93 -4.06
CA LEU A 140 -15.87 21.82 -2.67
C LEU A 140 -17.00 22.02 -1.63
N GLU A 141 -18.05 22.78 -1.98
CA GLU A 141 -19.25 22.95 -1.16
C GLU A 141 -19.98 21.63 -0.88
N GLU A 142 -19.89 20.65 -1.79
CA GLU A 142 -20.53 19.35 -1.65
C GLU A 142 -19.87 18.49 -0.57
N LEU A 143 -18.58 18.72 -0.31
CA LEU A 143 -17.79 18.01 0.71
C LEU A 143 -17.64 18.77 2.02
N LYS A 144 -18.16 20.00 2.12
CA LYS A 144 -17.96 20.91 3.26
C LYS A 144 -18.48 20.38 4.60
N SER A 145 -19.44 19.46 4.59
CA SER A 145 -19.96 18.85 5.82
C SER A 145 -19.00 17.83 6.42
N LEU A 146 -18.09 17.26 5.63
CA LEU A 146 -17.13 16.27 6.10
C LEU A 146 -16.21 16.90 7.14
N ARG A 147 -16.01 16.17 8.23
CA ARG A 147 -15.08 16.52 9.32
C ARG A 147 -14.04 15.43 9.51
N GLN A 148 -14.38 14.19 9.21
CA GLN A 148 -13.49 13.05 9.34
C GLN A 148 -13.62 12.10 8.15
N ILE A 149 -12.50 11.69 7.59
CA ILE A 149 -12.41 10.69 6.52
C ILE A 149 -11.53 9.55 7.02
N TRP A 150 -12.07 8.34 6.95
CA TRP A 150 -11.38 7.12 7.32
C TRP A 150 -10.90 6.46 6.04
N ILE A 151 -9.60 6.19 5.90
CA ILE A 151 -9.02 5.59 4.71
C ILE A 151 -8.56 4.18 5.05
N CYS A 152 -9.03 3.18 4.30
CA CYS A 152 -8.79 1.77 4.61
C CYS A 152 -8.66 0.92 3.33
N GLY A 153 -8.02 -0.24 3.46
CA GLY A 153 -8.05 -1.32 2.45
C GLY A 153 -6.98 -1.24 1.37
N GLU A 154 -6.29 -0.11 1.20
CA GLU A 154 -5.17 0.04 0.27
C GLU A 154 -4.10 0.96 0.85
N VAL A 155 -2.94 1.04 0.19
CA VAL A 155 -1.86 1.95 0.58
C VAL A 155 -2.23 3.40 0.25
N VAL A 156 -2.22 4.28 1.25
CA VAL A 156 -2.39 5.73 1.04
C VAL A 156 -1.09 6.34 0.53
N THR A 157 -1.08 6.85 -0.70
CA THR A 157 0.11 7.52 -1.25
C THR A 157 0.27 8.94 -0.69
N THR A 158 1.51 9.40 -0.55
CA THR A 158 1.80 10.77 -0.10
C THR A 158 1.27 11.83 -1.07
N ALA A 159 1.23 11.53 -2.37
CA ALA A 159 0.69 12.41 -3.39
C ALA A 159 -0.83 12.57 -3.27
N LEU A 160 -1.57 11.47 -3.06
CA LEU A 160 -3.01 11.49 -2.80
C LEU A 160 -3.31 12.32 -1.54
N PHE A 161 -2.58 12.04 -0.46
CA PHE A 161 -2.80 12.72 0.81
C PHE A 161 -2.51 14.23 0.74
N ALA A 162 -1.43 14.63 0.06
CA ALA A 162 -1.10 16.04 -0.14
C ALA A 162 -2.17 16.79 -0.96
N LYS A 163 -2.80 16.14 -1.95
CA LYS A 163 -3.96 16.71 -2.67
C LYS A 163 -5.16 16.86 -1.75
N CYS A 164 -5.45 15.84 -0.95
CA CYS A 164 -6.58 15.85 -0.01
C CYS A 164 -6.48 17.01 0.99
N LEU A 165 -5.31 17.23 1.60
CA LEU A 165 -5.10 18.34 2.54
C LEU A 165 -5.25 19.73 1.89
N LYS A 166 -4.86 19.88 0.63
CA LYS A 166 -5.05 21.15 -0.10
C LYS A 166 -6.52 21.44 -0.36
N LEU A 167 -7.31 20.41 -0.69
CA LEU A 167 -8.72 20.56 -1.04
C LEU A 167 -9.62 20.60 0.20
N LEU A 168 -9.27 19.86 1.25
CA LEU A 168 -10.07 19.64 2.46
C LEU A 168 -9.22 19.90 3.73
N PRO A 169 -8.74 21.13 3.95
CA PRO A 169 -7.79 21.44 5.02
C PRO A 169 -8.35 21.30 6.44
N LEU A 170 -9.68 21.32 6.58
CA LEU A 170 -10.38 21.21 7.87
C LEU A 170 -10.83 19.78 8.21
N VAL A 171 -10.56 18.81 7.32
CA VAL A 171 -10.95 17.42 7.50
C VAL A 171 -9.82 16.65 8.18
N GLN A 172 -10.16 15.85 9.19
CA GLN A 172 -9.25 14.89 9.78
C GLN A 172 -9.23 13.60 8.95
N PHE A 173 -8.05 13.14 8.57
CA PHE A 173 -7.82 11.92 7.80
C PHE A 173 -7.20 10.85 8.69
N LEU A 174 -7.95 9.78 8.92
CA LEU A 174 -7.51 8.64 9.70
C LEU A 174 -7.14 7.51 8.75
N ASN A 175 -5.89 7.09 8.73
CA ASN A 175 -5.48 5.88 8.04
C ASN A 175 -5.71 4.67 8.93
N VAL A 176 -6.45 3.72 8.42
CA VAL A 176 -6.94 2.55 9.15
C VAL A 176 -6.42 1.32 8.43
N TYR A 177 -5.62 0.52 9.13
CA TYR A 177 -5.08 -0.73 8.63
C TYR A 177 -5.62 -1.88 9.47
N GLY A 178 -6.21 -2.86 8.78
CA GLY A 178 -6.66 -4.11 9.35
C GLY A 178 -6.78 -5.15 8.25
N THR A 179 -6.48 -6.41 8.56
CA THR A 179 -6.75 -7.55 7.70
C THR A 179 -8.11 -8.15 8.05
N SER A 180 -8.75 -8.84 7.10
CA SER A 180 -10.04 -9.50 7.35
C SER A 180 -10.01 -10.53 8.48
N GLU A 181 -8.83 -11.06 8.79
CA GLU A 181 -8.57 -12.11 9.76
C GLU A 181 -8.36 -11.59 11.19
N CYS A 182 -8.17 -10.28 11.38
CA CYS A 182 -7.82 -9.69 12.68
C CYS A 182 -8.83 -8.61 13.10
N HIS A 183 -9.20 -8.59 14.38
CA HIS A 183 -9.98 -7.49 14.98
C HIS A 183 -9.09 -6.30 15.37
N ASP A 184 -7.77 -6.49 15.41
CA ASP A 184 -6.81 -5.43 15.70
C ASP A 184 -6.69 -4.49 14.50
N VAL A 185 -7.16 -3.25 14.71
CA VAL A 185 -7.13 -2.19 13.70
C VAL A 185 -6.11 -1.15 14.15
N ALA A 186 -5.02 -1.00 13.40
CA ALA A 186 -4.09 0.11 13.59
C ALA A 186 -4.69 1.37 12.95
N CYS A 187 -4.85 2.43 13.74
CA CYS A 187 -5.35 3.71 13.28
C CYS A 187 -4.30 4.81 13.51
N GLN A 188 -4.00 5.57 12.46
CA GLN A 188 -3.05 6.68 12.50
C GLN A 188 -3.68 7.94 11.92
N ASP A 189 -3.63 9.04 12.67
CA ASP A 189 -3.97 10.36 12.16
C ASP A 189 -2.90 10.83 11.18
N LEU A 190 -3.30 11.05 9.92
CA LEU A 190 -2.43 11.50 8.85
C LEU A 190 -2.25 13.02 8.82
N ASN A 191 -3.11 13.81 9.45
CA ASN A 191 -2.98 15.28 9.44
C ASN A 191 -1.63 15.70 10.04
N CYS A 192 -1.18 15.01 11.08
CA CYS A 192 0.15 15.21 11.66
C CYS A 192 1.28 14.53 10.87
N TYR A 193 0.97 13.64 9.92
CA TYR A 193 1.97 12.89 9.15
C TYR A 193 2.79 13.81 8.26
N LEU A 194 2.19 14.75 7.52
CA LEU A 194 2.98 15.67 6.69
C LEU A 194 3.76 16.70 7.51
N GLU A 195 3.29 17.07 8.71
CA GLU A 195 4.05 17.94 9.61
C GLU A 195 5.27 17.22 10.19
N LYS A 196 5.09 15.97 10.64
CA LYS A 196 6.17 15.11 11.15
C LYS A 196 7.11 14.60 10.06
N ASN A 197 6.61 14.47 8.82
CA ASN A 197 7.38 14.04 7.65
C ASN A 197 7.58 15.19 6.64
N LYS A 198 7.63 16.45 7.12
CA LYS A 198 8.16 17.54 6.29
C LYS A 198 9.57 17.15 5.87
N GLY A 199 9.84 17.20 4.57
CA GLY A 199 11.18 16.90 4.06
C GLY A 199 12.20 17.78 4.79
N LEU A 200 13.32 17.19 5.22
CA LEU A 200 14.34 17.84 6.05
C LEU A 200 14.75 19.23 5.54
N LYS A 201 14.87 19.39 4.21
CA LYS A 201 15.11 20.67 3.54
C LYS A 201 14.09 21.74 3.94
N THR A 202 12.80 21.43 3.92
CA THR A 202 11.72 22.37 4.26
C THR A 202 11.80 22.77 5.72
N THR A 203 12.03 21.81 6.62
CA THR A 203 12.18 22.08 8.05
C THR A 203 13.35 23.03 8.34
N ILE A 204 14.47 22.87 7.64
CA ILE A 204 15.63 23.76 7.77
C ILE A 204 15.33 25.15 7.21
N ILE A 205 14.62 25.27 6.08
CA ILE A 205 14.21 26.57 5.51
C ILE A 205 13.25 27.32 6.45
N GLU A 206 12.44 26.61 7.23
CA GLU A 206 11.56 27.21 8.24
C GLU A 206 12.31 27.66 9.51
N CYS A 207 13.62 27.38 9.65
CA CYS A 207 14.42 28.00 10.70
C CYS A 207 14.53 29.50 10.46
N LYS A 208 14.38 30.30 11.52
CA LYS A 208 14.56 31.75 11.44
C LYS A 208 15.92 32.09 10.84
N GLY A 209 15.93 32.97 9.84
CA GLY A 209 17.14 33.45 9.18
C GLY A 209 17.77 32.50 8.17
N VAL A 210 17.14 31.36 7.83
CA VAL A 210 17.57 30.51 6.72
C VAL A 210 16.81 30.88 5.44
N THR A 211 17.53 31.34 4.42
CA THR A 211 16.93 31.77 3.14
C THR A 211 16.78 30.60 2.16
N SER A 212 17.72 29.65 2.15
CA SER A 212 17.73 28.54 1.20
C SER A 212 18.55 27.38 1.75
N CYS A 213 18.13 26.15 1.45
CA CYS A 213 18.84 24.95 1.90
C CYS A 213 18.78 23.82 0.86
N VAL A 214 19.84 23.02 0.81
CA VAL A 214 19.92 21.75 0.09
C VAL A 214 20.57 20.75 1.04
N VAL A 215 19.98 19.56 1.16
CA VAL A 215 20.52 18.50 2.00
C VAL A 215 20.91 17.32 1.13
N LEU A 216 22.15 16.85 1.30
CA LEU A 216 22.69 15.70 0.59
C LEU A 216 23.11 14.61 1.58
N VAL A 217 22.93 13.36 1.18
CA VAL A 217 23.54 12.21 1.86
C VAL A 217 24.94 12.02 1.29
N LYS A 218 25.94 11.92 2.17
CA LYS A 218 27.34 11.66 1.84
C LYS A 218 27.78 10.36 2.52
N GLY A 219 28.80 9.70 1.99
CA GLY A 219 29.24 8.36 2.43
C GLY A 219 29.09 7.32 1.33
N GLN A 220 30.04 6.39 1.24
CA GLN A 220 30.03 5.34 0.21
C GLN A 220 29.32 4.07 0.69
N GLU A 221 29.62 3.65 1.92
CA GLU A 221 29.01 2.48 2.56
C GLU A 221 27.84 2.88 3.45
N GLU A 222 26.92 1.96 3.70
CA GLU A 222 25.71 2.22 4.49
C GLU A 222 25.99 2.67 5.92
N LYS A 223 27.05 2.11 6.53
CA LYS A 223 27.53 2.50 7.87
C LYS A 223 28.19 3.87 7.90
N ASP A 224 28.57 4.39 6.74
CA ASP A 224 29.31 5.64 6.57
C ASP A 224 28.42 6.79 6.05
N LYS A 225 27.11 6.56 5.92
CA LYS A 225 26.19 7.57 5.41
C LYS A 225 25.90 8.63 6.48
N PHE A 226 26.03 9.90 6.09
CA PHE A 226 25.70 11.05 6.93
C PHE A 226 25.05 12.16 6.11
N LEU A 227 24.35 13.06 6.79
CA LEU A 227 23.63 14.17 6.18
C LEU A 227 24.46 15.45 6.22
N VAL A 228 24.55 16.15 5.09
CA VAL A 228 25.18 17.48 4.96
C VAL A 228 24.15 18.47 4.45
N ALA A 229 23.91 19.54 5.21
CA ALA A 229 23.05 20.65 4.82
C ALA A 229 23.89 21.83 4.32
N TYR A 230 23.76 22.15 3.04
CA TYR A 230 24.30 23.37 2.45
C TYR A 230 23.23 24.45 2.48
N LEU A 231 23.49 25.57 3.13
CA LEU A 231 22.46 26.57 3.38
C LEU A 231 22.97 28.00 3.22
N VAL A 232 22.04 28.88 2.86
CA VAL A 232 22.21 30.32 2.85
C VAL A 232 21.43 30.85 4.04
N GLN A 233 22.10 31.62 4.90
CA GLN A 233 21.51 32.21 6.09
C GLN A 233 21.85 33.69 6.22
N GLU A 234 21.08 34.39 7.03
CA GLU A 234 21.36 35.75 7.47
C GLU A 234 22.57 35.77 8.42
N GLU A 235 23.39 36.84 8.40
CA GLU A 235 24.66 36.92 9.16
C GLU A 235 24.48 36.79 10.68
N GLN A 236 23.34 37.26 11.20
CA GLN A 236 22.99 37.19 12.63
C GLN A 236 22.57 35.79 13.10
N THR A 237 22.28 34.87 12.18
CA THR A 237 21.78 33.54 12.54
C THR A 237 22.93 32.58 12.73
N THR A 238 23.01 32.00 13.93
CA THR A 238 24.07 31.05 14.26
C THR A 238 23.67 29.62 13.91
N MET A 239 24.65 28.77 13.57
CA MET A 239 24.39 27.34 13.32
C MET A 239 23.81 26.63 14.55
N LYS A 240 24.18 27.09 15.75
CA LYS A 240 23.64 26.59 17.02
C LYS A 240 22.13 26.83 17.11
N GLU A 241 21.66 28.04 16.81
CA GLU A 241 20.22 28.36 16.80
C GLU A 241 19.44 27.50 15.79
N ILE A 242 20.02 27.27 14.60
CA ILE A 242 19.42 26.38 13.59
C ILE A 242 19.32 24.96 14.13
N ARG A 243 20.42 24.41 14.67
CA ARG A 243 20.48 23.04 15.20
C ARG A 243 19.51 22.85 16.37
N ASP A 244 19.47 23.77 17.33
CA ASP A 244 18.55 23.74 18.47
C ASP A 244 17.08 23.81 18.03
N SER A 245 16.81 24.60 17.00
CA SER A 245 15.48 24.68 16.41
C SER A 245 15.07 23.39 15.70
N LEU A 246 16.02 22.66 15.11
CA LEU A 246 15.77 21.34 14.52
C LEU A 246 15.60 20.26 15.59
N LYS A 247 16.40 20.26 16.66
CA LYS A 247 16.27 19.32 17.80
C LYS A 247 14.86 19.28 18.39
N ARG A 248 14.15 20.43 18.39
CA ARG A 248 12.76 20.53 18.87
C ARG A 248 11.71 20.04 17.87
N ARG A 249 12.07 19.83 16.60
CA ARG A 249 11.12 19.60 15.50
C ARG A 249 11.28 18.27 14.78
N ILE A 250 12.47 17.66 14.81
CA ILE A 250 12.77 16.40 14.12
C ILE A 250 13.57 15.43 14.99
N PRO A 251 13.48 14.11 14.74
CA PRO A 251 14.33 13.12 15.40
C PRO A 251 15.82 13.42 15.20
N PHE A 252 16.64 13.08 16.21
CA PHE A 252 18.08 13.38 16.20
C PHE A 252 18.80 12.85 14.95
N HIS A 253 18.54 11.60 14.56
CA HIS A 253 19.17 10.96 13.40
C HIS A 253 18.85 11.65 12.05
N MET A 254 17.82 12.51 12.00
CA MET A 254 17.50 13.32 10.82
C MET A 254 18.20 14.69 10.82
N ILE A 255 18.82 15.08 11.93
CA ILE A 255 19.56 16.34 12.01
C ILE A 255 20.85 16.20 11.18
N PRO A 256 21.12 17.10 10.23
CA PRO A 256 22.37 17.08 9.47
C PRO A 256 23.59 17.04 10.39
N SER A 257 24.51 16.12 10.12
CA SER A 257 25.77 16.03 10.84
C SER A 257 26.60 17.29 10.61
N TYR A 258 26.51 17.88 9.42
CA TYR A 258 27.22 19.10 9.05
C TYR A 258 26.31 20.14 8.41
N PHE A 259 26.59 21.41 8.73
CA PHE A 259 25.97 22.58 8.13
C PHE A 259 27.06 23.40 7.45
N VAL A 260 26.92 23.63 6.14
CA VAL A 260 27.88 24.37 5.33
C VAL A 260 27.24 25.69 4.91
N PRO A 261 27.65 26.84 5.50
CA PRO A 261 27.14 28.14 5.10
C PRO A 261 27.65 28.52 3.71
N LEU A 262 26.76 28.98 2.86
CA LEU A 262 27.07 29.45 1.51
C LEU A 262 26.57 30.88 1.34
N LYS A 263 27.32 31.68 0.56
CA LYS A 263 26.85 33.00 0.12
C LYS A 263 25.64 32.91 -0.80
N ARG A 264 25.58 31.85 -1.62
CA ARG A 264 24.46 31.51 -2.52
C ARG A 264 24.54 30.04 -2.91
N LEU A 265 23.39 29.44 -3.23
CA LEU A 265 23.37 28.11 -3.81
C LEU A 265 23.96 28.13 -5.23
N PRO A 266 24.87 27.20 -5.59
CA PRO A 266 25.34 27.06 -6.96
C PRO A 266 24.19 26.53 -7.81
N ILE A 267 24.01 27.12 -9.00
CA ILE A 267 23.00 26.72 -9.96
C ILE A 267 23.65 26.35 -11.29
N VAL A 268 23.09 25.36 -11.96
CA VAL A 268 23.44 24.99 -13.33
C VAL A 268 22.92 26.09 -14.25
N LYS A 269 23.83 26.86 -14.86
CA LYS A 269 23.51 28.06 -15.67
C LYS A 269 22.45 27.83 -16.76
N THR A 270 22.36 26.61 -17.29
CA THR A 270 21.44 26.26 -18.39
C THR A 270 20.04 25.88 -17.92
N THR A 271 19.89 25.27 -16.74
CA THR A 271 18.59 24.77 -16.24
C THR A 271 18.03 25.55 -15.07
N GLY A 272 18.85 26.40 -14.43
CA GLY A 272 18.49 27.12 -13.21
C GLY A 272 18.33 26.24 -11.97
N LYS A 273 18.54 24.92 -12.07
CA LYS A 273 18.50 23.98 -10.93
C LYS A 273 19.77 24.07 -10.11
N VAL A 274 19.71 23.65 -8.85
CA VAL A 274 20.89 23.54 -7.98
C VAL A 274 21.92 22.59 -8.60
N ASP A 275 23.19 23.00 -8.59
CA ASP A 275 24.31 22.19 -9.01
C ASP A 275 24.90 21.41 -7.81
N GLU A 276 24.39 20.21 -7.57
CA GLU A 276 24.85 19.33 -6.48
C GLU A 276 26.32 18.90 -6.63
N LYS A 277 26.84 18.85 -7.86
CA LYS A 277 28.26 18.53 -8.11
C LYS A 277 29.14 19.70 -7.68
N ALA A 278 28.70 20.93 -7.92
CA ALA A 278 29.39 22.12 -7.43
C ALA A 278 29.36 22.23 -5.89
N LEU A 279 28.28 21.77 -5.24
CA LEU A 279 28.19 21.71 -3.77
C LEU A 279 29.29 20.84 -3.15
N SER A 280 29.65 19.74 -3.81
CA SER A 280 30.70 18.84 -3.32
C SER A 280 32.10 19.47 -3.27
N LYS A 281 32.33 20.62 -3.92
CA LYS A 281 33.60 21.36 -3.82
C LYS A 281 33.75 22.09 -2.49
N PHE A 282 32.65 22.34 -1.79
CA PHE A 282 32.65 22.94 -0.46
C PHE A 282 32.88 21.87 0.63
N ASP A 283 33.07 20.61 0.26
CA ASP A 283 33.35 19.52 1.21
C ASP A 283 34.74 19.65 1.86
N GLU A 284 35.67 20.41 1.26
CA GLU A 284 36.95 20.74 1.91
C GLU A 284 36.76 21.61 3.17
N GLU A 285 35.70 22.42 3.21
CA GLU A 285 35.34 23.18 4.42
C GLU A 285 34.79 22.26 5.51
N LEU A 286 34.20 21.11 5.17
CA LEU A 286 33.80 20.08 6.15
C LEU A 286 35.01 19.57 6.94
N LYS A 287 36.14 19.33 6.26
CA LYS A 287 37.39 18.89 6.91
C LYS A 287 37.95 19.96 7.85
N LYS A 288 37.83 21.24 7.47
CA LYS A 288 38.24 22.36 8.33
C LYS A 288 37.35 22.50 9.57
N TYR A 289 36.03 22.34 9.42
CA TYR A 289 35.09 22.34 10.55
C TYR A 289 35.40 21.20 11.54
N HIS A 290 35.69 20.00 11.04
CA HIS A 290 36.09 18.85 11.86
C HIS A 290 37.39 19.14 12.63
N ASN A 291 38.40 19.67 11.93
CA ASN A 291 39.69 20.02 12.54
C ASN A 291 39.60 21.20 13.51
N LEU A 292 38.77 22.22 13.26
CA LEU A 292 38.60 23.38 14.15
C LEU A 292 37.93 22.98 15.47
N THR A 293 36.96 22.07 15.42
CA THR A 293 36.31 21.52 16.61
C THR A 293 37.33 20.68 17.41
N ALA A 294 38.13 19.84 16.73
CA ALA A 294 39.17 19.05 17.38
C ALA A 294 40.28 19.91 18.03
N THR A 295 40.68 21.02 17.42
CA THR A 295 41.73 21.90 17.97
C THR A 295 41.33 22.67 19.24
N GLN A 296 40.04 22.73 19.58
CA GLN A 296 39.56 23.33 20.83
C GLN A 296 39.39 22.32 21.97
N LEU A 297 39.49 21.03 21.67
CA LEU A 297 39.33 19.96 22.63
C LEU A 297 40.67 19.63 23.28
N THR A 298 40.67 19.47 24.59
CA THR A 298 41.76 18.83 25.32
C THR A 298 41.97 17.39 24.83
N ASP A 299 43.16 16.83 25.02
CA ASP A 299 43.46 15.44 24.62
C ASP A 299 42.44 14.43 25.18
N MET A 300 41.90 14.71 26.38
CA MET A 300 40.85 13.90 27.00
C MET A 300 39.50 14.03 26.28
N GLU A 301 39.08 15.25 25.95
CA GLU A 301 37.82 15.46 25.23
C GLU A 301 37.86 14.87 23.82
N GLN A 302 39.00 14.95 23.12
CA GLN A 302 39.17 14.28 21.83
C GLN A 302 39.02 12.77 21.94
N ARG A 303 39.62 12.17 22.97
CA ARG A 303 39.52 10.73 23.23
C ARG A 303 38.09 10.29 23.55
N VAL A 304 37.37 11.06 24.37
CA VAL A 304 35.95 10.81 24.67
C VAL A 304 35.08 10.96 23.41
N ALA A 305 35.30 12.01 22.62
CA ALA A 305 34.59 12.22 21.36
C ALA A 305 34.80 11.06 20.36
N ASN A 306 36.01 10.51 20.29
CA ASN A 306 36.32 9.35 19.45
C ASN A 306 35.55 8.10 19.90
N ILE A 307 35.52 7.81 21.22
CA ILE A 307 34.74 6.69 21.78
C ILE A 307 33.26 6.84 21.41
N TRP A 308 32.69 8.03 21.58
CA TRP A 308 31.29 8.27 21.22
C TRP A 308 31.05 8.08 19.71
N CYS A 309 31.97 8.55 18.86
CA CYS A 309 31.89 8.38 17.41
C CYS A 309 31.89 6.89 17.02
N GLU A 310 32.73 6.07 17.65
CA GLU A 310 32.78 4.62 17.43
C GLU A 310 31.50 3.91 17.90
N VAL A 311 31.04 4.21 19.10
CA VAL A 311 29.87 3.56 19.71
C VAL A 311 28.58 3.91 18.99
N LEU A 312 28.41 5.19 18.61
CA LEU A 312 27.22 5.68 17.93
C LEU A 312 27.31 5.52 16.41
N ASN A 313 28.46 5.06 15.90
CA ASN A 313 28.77 4.95 14.47
C ASN A 313 28.49 6.26 13.72
N ILE A 314 28.97 7.38 14.27
CA ILE A 314 28.86 8.73 13.71
C ILE A 314 30.26 9.33 13.51
N ARG A 315 30.41 10.19 12.50
CA ARG A 315 31.74 10.72 12.13
C ARG A 315 32.21 11.92 12.94
N GLY A 316 31.37 12.49 13.80
CA GLY A 316 31.74 13.69 14.54
C GLY A 316 30.64 14.11 15.50
N ILE A 317 31.07 14.65 16.63
CA ILE A 317 30.22 15.09 17.74
C ILE A 317 30.62 16.52 18.06
N HIS A 318 29.62 17.37 18.25
CA HIS A 318 29.84 18.72 18.71
C HIS A 318 29.90 18.76 20.24
N LEU A 319 30.62 19.73 20.81
CA LEU A 319 30.67 19.97 22.27
C LEU A 319 29.28 20.13 22.94
N ASP A 320 28.28 20.55 22.15
CA ASP A 320 26.91 20.75 22.60
C ASP A 320 26.00 19.52 22.34
N ASP A 321 26.55 18.43 21.80
CA ASP A 321 25.79 17.20 21.59
C ASP A 321 25.76 16.39 22.91
N ASN A 322 24.55 16.03 23.35
CA ASN A 322 24.35 15.31 24.60
C ASN A 322 24.20 13.81 24.33
N PHE A 323 25.02 12.98 24.96
CA PHE A 323 25.00 11.52 24.84
C PHE A 323 23.58 10.93 24.95
N HIS A 324 22.80 11.42 25.92
CA HIS A 324 21.43 10.95 26.17
C HIS A 324 20.44 11.33 25.06
N GLU A 325 20.71 12.42 24.33
CA GLU A 325 19.93 12.83 23.16
C GLU A 325 20.34 12.06 21.89
N LEU A 326 21.57 11.52 21.86
CA LEU A 326 22.11 10.69 20.79
C LEU A 326 21.57 9.24 20.86
N GLU A 327 21.35 8.71 22.07
CA GLU A 327 20.84 7.36 22.35
C GLU A 327 19.30 7.24 22.24
N GLY A 328 18.71 7.75 21.16
CA GLY A 328 17.26 7.66 20.92
C GLY A 328 16.72 6.22 20.74
N LEU A 329 17.56 5.19 20.73
CA LEU A 329 17.17 3.78 20.72
C LEU A 329 18.31 2.93 21.32
N ILE A 330 17.98 2.19 22.39
CA ILE A 330 18.68 1.02 22.97
C ILE A 330 19.64 1.30 24.15
N PHE A 331 19.26 0.70 25.29
CA PHE A 331 20.01 0.39 26.52
C PHE A 331 21.54 0.53 26.47
N LEU A 332 22.10 1.23 27.48
CA LEU A 332 23.42 1.05 28.08
C LEU A 332 24.34 0.15 27.26
N ASN A 333 24.99 0.71 26.25
CA ASN A 333 25.95 -0.04 25.47
C ASN A 333 27.14 -0.38 26.38
N ASN A 334 27.21 -1.62 26.89
CA ASN A 334 28.32 -2.09 27.74
C ASN A 334 29.68 -1.78 27.10
N THR A 335 29.73 -1.73 25.77
CA THR A 335 30.91 -1.30 24.99
C THR A 335 31.35 0.11 25.35
N PHE A 336 30.41 1.06 25.43
CA PHE A 336 30.69 2.45 25.80
C PHE A 336 31.20 2.55 27.24
N VAL A 337 30.51 1.89 28.18
CA VAL A 337 30.90 1.89 29.59
C VAL A 337 32.28 1.27 29.76
N ASN A 338 32.59 0.17 29.08
CA ASN A 338 33.88 -0.49 29.14
C ASN A 338 35.01 0.35 28.52
N GLN A 339 34.77 0.98 27.36
CA GLN A 339 35.75 1.86 26.72
C GLN A 339 36.01 3.12 27.55
N MET A 340 34.96 3.73 28.12
CA MET A 340 35.09 4.87 29.03
C MET A 340 35.80 4.49 30.33
N HIS A 341 35.51 3.32 30.90
CA HIS A 341 36.17 2.84 32.12
C HIS A 341 37.66 2.58 31.87
N ALA A 342 38.03 1.95 30.76
CA ALA A 342 39.44 1.79 30.36
C ALA A 342 40.13 3.16 30.18
N LEU A 343 39.48 4.09 29.50
CA LEU A 343 40.04 5.42 29.25
C LEU A 343 40.24 6.25 30.53
N LEU A 344 39.32 6.15 31.49
CA LEU A 344 39.42 6.87 32.76
C LEU A 344 40.41 6.20 33.71
N HIS A 345 40.50 4.86 33.72
CA HIS A 345 41.46 4.11 34.53
C HIS A 345 42.92 4.35 34.08
N ASP A 346 43.17 4.54 32.79
CA ASP A 346 44.51 4.83 32.26
C ASP A 346 44.98 6.28 32.49
N ASN A 347 44.05 7.22 32.75
CA ASN A 347 44.37 8.65 32.95
C ASN A 347 44.23 9.14 34.40
N PHE A 348 43.56 8.37 35.25
CA PHE A 348 43.46 8.61 36.68
C PHE A 348 43.84 7.31 37.41
N GLU A 349 45.13 7.14 37.72
CA GLU A 349 45.51 6.23 38.80
C GLU A 349 44.86 6.75 40.09
N ILE A 350 43.84 6.05 40.59
CA ILE A 350 43.41 6.12 41.99
C ILE A 350 44.08 4.99 42.75
#